data_AF-A0A920HMB3-F1
#
_entry.id   AF-A0A920HMB3-F1
#
_cell.length_a   1.000
_cell.length_b   1.000
_cell.length_c   1.000
_cell.angle_alpha   90.00
_cell.angle_beta   90.00
_cell.angle_gamma   90.00
#
_symmetry.space_group_name_H-M   'P 1'
#
loop_
_entity.id
_entity.type
_entity.pdbx_description
1 polymer ?
#
loop_
_entity_poly.entity_id
_entity_poly.type
_entity_poly.pdbx_seq_one_letter_code
_entity_poly.pdbx_strand_id
1 'polypeptide(L)'
;MFYHDEYGNITERPDYSVDSNITAESIINRYINLIGGKDNLEAVQSIELKGSADLNMQGQSFKLEFYSLKNNQNQSLSTVSAGGMQVQKVYFNKDQGYNVVNGQK
;
A
#
# COMPACT_ATOMS: atom_id res chain seq x y z
N MET A 1 19.32 38.01 5.35
CA MET A 1 18.32 36.95 5.58
C MET A 1 18.52 36.46 7.00
N PHE A 2 17.52 36.55 7.88
CA PHE A 2 17.60 36.08 9.28
C PHE A 2 16.86 34.74 9.40
N TYR A 3 17.41 33.80 10.17
CA TYR A 3 16.74 32.54 10.51
C TYR A 3 16.28 32.63 11.96
N HIS A 4 15.21 31.91 12.30
CA HIS A 4 14.67 31.87 13.65
C HIS A 4 14.57 30.41 14.13
N ASP A 5 14.89 30.17 15.40
CA ASP A 5 14.67 28.87 16.04
C ASP A 5 13.17 28.63 16.32
N GLU A 6 12.83 27.45 16.87
CA GLU A 6 11.45 27.09 17.22
C GLU A 6 10.79 27.99 18.29
N TYR A 7 11.58 28.87 18.93
CA TYR A 7 11.15 29.84 19.93
C TYR A 7 11.20 31.29 19.42
N GLY A 8 11.55 31.51 18.16
CA GLY A 8 11.58 32.83 17.52
C GLY A 8 12.88 33.63 17.71
N ASN A 9 13.92 33.07 18.32
CA ASN A 9 15.20 33.76 18.47
C ASN A 9 16.00 33.76 17.16
N ILE A 10 16.70 34.85 16.86
CA ILE A 10 17.57 34.93 15.68
C ILE A 10 18.69 33.92 15.82
N THR A 11 18.86 33.08 14.79
CA THR A 11 19.89 32.05 14.71
C THR A 11 20.59 32.08 13.35
N GLU A 12 21.70 31.36 13.24
CA GLU A 12 22.37 31.11 11.98
C GLU A 12 21.53 30.20 11.08
N ARG A 13 21.88 30.15 9.80
CA ARG A 13 21.23 29.22 8.87
C ARG A 13 21.40 27.78 9.41
N PRO A 14 20.31 27.01 9.57
CA PRO A 14 20.44 25.61 9.97
C PRO A 14 21.27 24.83 8.95
N ASP A 15 22.09 23.90 9.44
CA ASP A 15 22.78 22.97 8.57
C ASP A 15 21.83 21.88 8.10
N TYR A 16 21.57 21.86 6.80
CA TYR A 16 20.77 20.85 6.13
C TYR A 16 21.66 19.85 5.37
N SER A 17 22.95 19.80 5.68
CA SER A 17 23.85 18.79 5.16
C SER A 17 23.35 17.41 5.58
N VAL A 18 23.25 16.52 4.61
CA VAL A 18 22.96 15.11 4.86
C VAL A 18 24.30 14.41 5.00
N ASP A 19 24.44 13.55 6.01
CA ASP A 19 25.62 12.71 6.17
C ASP A 19 25.91 11.96 4.86
N SER A 20 27.11 12.12 4.32
CA SER A 20 27.53 11.49 3.06
C SER A 20 27.44 9.96 3.09
N ASN A 21 27.42 9.35 4.27
CA ASN A 21 27.23 7.92 4.45
C ASN A 21 25.77 7.47 4.30
N ILE A 22 24.81 8.41 4.33
CA ILE A 22 23.39 8.12 4.10
C ILE A 22 23.12 8.20 2.60
N THR A 23 22.82 7.04 2.03
CA THR A 23 22.43 6.89 0.62
C THR A 23 21.02 6.34 0.51
N ALA A 24 20.34 6.57 -0.62
CA ALA A 24 19.03 5.97 -0.90
C ALA A 24 19.08 4.44 -0.78
N GLU A 25 20.17 3.83 -1.25
CA GLU A 25 20.43 2.39 -1.12
C GLU A 25 20.48 1.94 0.35
N SER A 26 21.22 2.67 1.21
CA SER A 26 21.31 2.34 2.64
C SER A 26 19.94 2.38 3.33
N ILE A 27 19.08 3.32 2.94
CA ILE A 27 17.73 3.47 3.48
C ILE A 27 16.86 2.29 3.04
N ILE A 28 16.87 1.95 1.75
CA ILE A 28 16.12 0.81 1.21
C ILE A 28 16.57 -0.50 1.88
N ASN A 29 17.87 -0.73 1.98
CA ASN A 29 18.43 -1.93 2.62
C ASN A 29 18.03 -2.01 4.10
N ARG A 30 17.95 -0.88 4.81
CA ARG A 30 17.46 -0.85 6.19
C ARG A 30 16.01 -1.33 6.28
N TYR A 31 15.13 -0.87 5.39
CA TYR A 31 13.74 -1.34 5.35
C TYR A 31 13.63 -2.82 4.99
N ILE A 32 14.38 -3.31 3.98
CA ILE A 32 14.42 -4.73 3.61
C ILE A 32 14.85 -5.59 4.80
N ASN A 33 15.89 -5.18 5.53
CA ASN A 33 16.36 -5.90 6.71
C ASN A 33 15.32 -5.92 7.84
N LEU A 34 14.61 -4.80 8.07
CA LEU A 34 13.54 -4.72 9.07
C LEU A 34 12.36 -5.66 8.79
N ILE A 35 12.07 -5.95 7.51
CA ILE A 35 10.99 -6.87 7.12
C ILE A 35 11.45 -8.33 6.96
N GLY A 36 12.66 -8.66 7.41
CA GLY A 36 13.18 -10.03 7.42
C GLY A 36 14.31 -10.31 6.43
N GLY A 37 14.80 -9.31 5.71
CA GLY A 37 15.96 -9.44 4.82
C GLY A 37 15.62 -9.91 3.42
N LYS A 38 16.63 -9.84 2.54
CA LYS A 38 16.50 -10.12 1.11
C LYS A 38 16.04 -11.54 0.80
N ASP A 39 16.66 -12.55 1.42
CA ASP A 39 16.36 -13.95 1.13
C ASP A 39 14.90 -14.31 1.43
N ASN A 40 14.35 -13.77 2.52
CA ASN A 40 12.95 -13.95 2.89
C ASN A 40 12.01 -13.20 1.93
N LEU A 41 12.40 -12.00 1.49
CA LEU A 41 11.64 -11.24 0.51
C LEU A 41 11.59 -11.97 -0.85
N GLU A 42 12.71 -12.55 -1.29
CA GLU A 42 12.78 -13.34 -2.53
C GLU A 42 11.98 -14.64 -2.46
N ALA A 43 11.75 -15.19 -1.26
CA ALA A 43 10.92 -16.37 -1.04
C ALA A 43 9.40 -16.10 -1.06
N VAL A 44 8.96 -14.83 -1.13
CA VAL A 44 7.53 -14.48 -1.11
C VAL A 44 6.84 -14.99 -2.38
N GLN A 45 5.83 -15.84 -2.20
CA GLN A 45 5.06 -16.39 -3.32
C GLN A 45 3.80 -15.58 -3.62
N SER A 46 3.21 -14.94 -2.61
CA SER A 46 1.98 -14.17 -2.76
C SER A 46 1.85 -13.06 -1.74
N ILE A 47 1.14 -12.01 -2.13
CA ILE A 47 0.78 -10.87 -1.29
C ILE A 47 -0.73 -10.80 -1.21
N GLU A 48 -1.25 -10.85 0.02
CA GLU A 48 -2.66 -10.68 0.34
C GLU A 48 -2.89 -9.28 0.94
N LEU A 49 -3.90 -8.58 0.45
CA LEU A 49 -4.34 -7.28 0.95
C LEU A 49 -5.81 -7.38 1.34
N LYS A 50 -6.13 -6.96 2.56
CA LYS A 50 -7.48 -6.84 3.10
C LYS A 50 -7.68 -5.43 3.59
N GLY A 51 -8.81 -4.84 3.26
CA GLY A 51 -9.17 -3.50 3.72
C GLY A 51 -10.67 -3.37 3.88
N SER A 52 -11.10 -2.35 4.61
CA SER A 52 -12.50 -1.99 4.71
C SER A 52 -12.66 -0.48 4.80
N ALA A 53 -13.79 0.03 4.33
CA ALA A 53 -14.16 1.44 4.48
C ALA A 53 -15.64 1.55 4.81
N ASP A 54 -16.00 2.50 5.64
CA ASP A 54 -17.40 2.83 5.90
C ASP A 54 -17.83 3.95 4.95
N LEU A 55 -18.80 3.65 4.08
CA LEU A 55 -19.46 4.61 3.22
C LEU A 55 -20.72 5.11 3.90
N ASN A 56 -20.81 6.42 4.11
CA ASN A 56 -22.04 7.06 4.55
C ASN A 56 -22.68 7.79 3.36
N MET A 57 -23.84 7.32 2.91
CA MET A 57 -24.58 7.92 1.79
C MET A 57 -26.05 8.05 2.16
N GLN A 58 -26.62 9.26 1.99
CA GLN A 58 -28.04 9.53 2.22
C GLN A 58 -28.57 9.07 3.60
N GLY A 59 -27.73 9.17 4.64
CA GLY A 59 -28.08 8.74 6.00
C GLY A 59 -28.00 7.23 6.25
N GLN A 60 -27.56 6.44 5.28
CA GLN A 60 -27.27 5.01 5.43
C GLN A 60 -25.75 4.77 5.45
N SER A 61 -25.30 3.92 6.39
CA SER A 61 -23.91 3.49 6.51
C SER A 61 -23.75 2.09 5.90
N PHE A 62 -22.83 1.93 4.96
CA PHE A 62 -22.48 0.66 4.35
C PHE A 62 -21.00 0.37 4.56
N LYS A 63 -20.69 -0.85 4.99
CA LYS A 63 -19.31 -1.33 5.04
C LYS A 63 -18.90 -1.86 3.67
N LEU A 64 -17.84 -1.28 3.11
CA LEU A 64 -17.10 -1.85 2.01
C LEU A 64 -15.98 -2.75 2.53
N GLU A 65 -15.75 -3.85 1.85
CA GLU A 65 -14.66 -4.77 2.10
C GLU A 65 -13.88 -4.99 0.80
N PHE A 66 -12.58 -4.77 0.87
CA PHE A 66 -11.64 -4.92 -0.23
C PHE A 66 -10.76 -6.12 0.04
N TYR A 67 -10.58 -6.93 -0.99
CA TYR A 67 -9.65 -8.06 -0.95
C TYR A 67 -8.84 -8.06 -2.23
N SER A 68 -7.52 -8.27 -2.12
CA SER A 68 -6.67 -8.53 -3.27
C SER A 68 -5.64 -9.60 -2.94
N LEU A 69 -5.40 -10.49 -3.89
CA LEU A 69 -4.35 -11.49 -3.84
C LEU A 69 -3.59 -11.46 -5.14
N LYS A 70 -2.26 -11.35 -5.06
CA LYS A 70 -1.36 -11.46 -6.20
C LYS A 70 -0.27 -12.46 -5.88
N ASN A 71 0.16 -13.23 -6.89
CA ASN A 71 1.27 -14.16 -6.73
C ASN A 71 2.41 -13.87 -7.71
N ASN A 72 3.54 -14.53 -7.47
CA ASN A 72 4.73 -14.46 -8.33
C ASN A 72 4.57 -15.17 -9.69
N GLN A 73 3.39 -15.70 -10.00
CA GLN A 73 3.07 -16.37 -11.25
C GLN A 73 2.18 -15.51 -12.16
N ASN A 74 2.13 -14.19 -11.95
CA ASN A 74 1.30 -13.24 -12.67
C ASN A 74 -0.21 -13.55 -12.60
N GLN A 75 -0.67 -14.13 -11.50
CA GLN A 75 -2.09 -14.33 -11.24
C GLN A 75 -2.57 -13.30 -10.22
N SER A 76 -3.80 -12.82 -10.39
CA SER A 76 -4.41 -11.89 -9.44
C SER A 76 -5.91 -12.08 -9.28
N LEU A 77 -6.38 -11.78 -8.08
CA LEU A 77 -7.79 -11.70 -7.72
C LEU A 77 -7.99 -10.41 -6.94
N SER A 78 -9.01 -9.64 -7.31
CA SER A 78 -9.47 -8.49 -6.53
C SER A 78 -10.97 -8.54 -6.38
N THR A 79 -11.48 -8.29 -5.18
CA THR A 79 -12.93 -8.24 -4.92
C THR A 79 -13.30 -7.01 -4.11
N VAL A 80 -14.48 -6.48 -4.40
CA VAL A 80 -15.16 -5.47 -3.57
C VAL A 80 -16.48 -6.06 -3.13
N SER A 81 -16.74 -6.00 -1.84
CA SER A 81 -18.01 -6.38 -1.25
C SER A 81 -18.64 -5.18 -0.54
N ALA A 82 -19.96 -5.09 -0.59
CA ALA A 82 -20.76 -4.09 0.12
C ALA A 82 -21.79 -4.82 0.97
N GLY A 83 -21.78 -4.61 2.30
CA GLY A 83 -22.73 -5.27 3.20
C GLY A 83 -22.69 -6.81 3.13
N GLY A 84 -21.51 -7.39 2.89
CA GLY A 84 -21.32 -8.84 2.75
C GLY A 84 -21.63 -9.41 1.35
N MET A 85 -22.21 -8.62 0.44
CA MET A 85 -22.43 -9.04 -0.94
C MET A 85 -21.26 -8.63 -1.84
N GLN A 86 -20.71 -9.57 -2.62
CA GLN A 86 -19.68 -9.26 -3.62
C GLN A 86 -20.30 -8.48 -4.78
N VAL A 87 -19.95 -7.21 -4.91
CA VAL A 87 -20.44 -6.31 -5.97
C VAL A 87 -19.51 -6.30 -7.17
N GLN A 88 -18.22 -6.56 -6.95
CA GLN A 88 -17.22 -6.63 -8.01
C GLN A 88 -16.20 -7.73 -7.73
N LYS A 89 -15.82 -8.45 -8.78
CA LYS A 89 -14.69 -9.36 -8.78
C LYS A 89 -13.91 -9.24 -10.08
N VAL A 90 -12.61 -9.05 -9.97
CA VAL A 90 -11.67 -9.05 -11.08
C VAL A 90 -10.75 -10.23 -10.89
N TYR A 91 -10.64 -11.08 -11.89
CA TYR A 91 -9.74 -12.22 -11.88
C TYR A 91 -8.84 -12.16 -13.11
N PHE A 92 -7.56 -12.45 -12.92
CA PHE A 92 -6.60 -12.60 -14.01
C PHE A 92 -5.75 -13.84 -13.74
N ASN A 93 -5.70 -14.74 -14.70
CA ASN A 93 -4.66 -15.77 -14.78
C ASN A 93 -3.65 -15.38 -15.87
N LYS A 94 -2.60 -16.19 -16.05
CA LYS A 94 -1.50 -15.93 -16.98
C LYS A 94 -1.92 -15.53 -18.40
N ASP A 95 -3.09 -15.98 -18.85
CA ASP A 95 -3.52 -15.89 -20.24
C ASP A 95 -4.78 -15.04 -20.44
N GLN A 96 -5.64 -14.97 -19.43
CA GLN A 96 -6.98 -14.38 -19.53
C GLN A 96 -7.46 -13.78 -18.20
N GLY A 97 -8.20 -12.69 -18.33
CA GLY A 97 -8.92 -12.07 -17.22
C GLY A 97 -10.41 -11.97 -17.48
N TYR A 98 -11.19 -11.91 -16.41
CA TYR A 98 -12.61 -11.59 -16.48
C TYR A 98 -13.03 -10.73 -15.30
N ASN A 99 -14.08 -9.96 -15.51
CA ASN A 99 -14.72 -9.17 -14.48
C ASN A 99 -16.09 -9.77 -14.18
N VAL A 100 -16.55 -9.62 -12.94
CA VAL A 100 -17.92 -9.90 -12.56
C VAL A 100 -18.42 -8.68 -11.81
N VAL A 101 -19.53 -8.11 -12.26
CA VAL A 101 -20.18 -6.96 -11.63
C VAL A 101 -21.60 -7.36 -11.30
N ASN A 102 -21.99 -7.25 -10.02
CA ASN A 102 -23.31 -7.66 -9.53
C ASN A 102 -23.72 -9.09 -9.97
N GLY A 103 -22.75 -10.01 -10.03
CA GLY A 103 -22.96 -11.40 -10.45
C GLY A 103 -22.94 -11.66 -11.97
N GLN A 104 -22.78 -10.62 -12.79
CA GLN A 104 -22.74 -10.74 -14.26
C GLN A 104 -21.29 -10.66 -14.76
N LYS A 105 -20.87 -11.58 -15.63
CA LYS A 105 -19.54 -11.61 -16.27
C LYS A 105 -19.45 -10.64 -17.45
#